data_AF-A0A397G2N3-F1
#
_entry.id   AF-A0A397G2N3-F1
#
_cell.length_a   1.000
_cell.length_b   1.000
_cell.length_c   1.000
_cell.angle_alpha   90.00
_cell.angle_beta   90.00
_cell.angle_gamma   90.00
#
_symmetry.space_group_name_H-M   'P 1'
#
loop_
_entity.id
_entity.type
_entity.pdbx_description
1 polymer ?
#
loop_
_entity_poly.entity_id
_entity_poly.type
_entity_poly.pdbx_seq_one_letter_code
_entity_poly.pdbx_strand_id
1 'polypeptide(L)'
;MQRKPVLLFAEAENQTVKSHPGKASSRPHFHRARLPTSSPWDLLPVEIQIKIFAQCGIKDLLQLKLVCRAFCQILTFHEQLIARQYLRQRRHGTLPSPIDSERTYTRNPEDDVVLLSDLFPPAKSAKGGHLYTFRYMHSLRRRQKLCSKLCYYLADRVMDRFVHCEPAFVKAMFPSKNERNEFLKRAKSRLWFNLIPLMYYTLYFLEAYSLARRDLKNALLQDLEAGRLPVPIPPDVRKSMYRDLQIRIIRSPPFTNTSTLICTHHCMQLLVSYLRHTVPPEESVADDSWIGSLLTVSPFLRIVEYFSAEIGDGGSQRMQRKDFMHNFHHDLMQNEKDDINSLVLESTPVSHLHSSVQDIWFDVAREELASRGAVPHDAEDIWVWNGVPVTLGCQDCREGRAWRA
;
A
#
# COMPACT_ATOMS: atom_id res chain seq x y z
N MET A 1 -41.36 -32.94 8.04
CA MET A 1 -40.31 -33.98 8.11
C MET A 1 -39.39 -33.67 9.28
N GLN A 2 -39.05 -34.64 10.13
CA GLN A 2 -38.11 -34.47 11.25
C GLN A 2 -37.01 -35.55 11.16
N ARG A 3 -35.77 -35.21 11.51
CA ARG A 3 -34.75 -36.18 11.95
C ARG A 3 -34.01 -35.61 13.16
N LYS A 4 -33.64 -36.49 14.09
CA LYS A 4 -33.06 -36.17 15.40
C LYS A 4 -31.51 -36.07 15.35
N PRO A 5 -30.88 -35.40 16.32
CA PRO A 5 -29.42 -35.32 16.45
C PRO A 5 -28.82 -36.57 17.11
N VAL A 6 -27.49 -36.71 17.07
CA VAL A 6 -26.67 -37.61 17.90
C VAL A 6 -25.38 -36.87 18.30
N LEU A 7 -24.89 -37.08 19.53
CA LEU A 7 -23.63 -36.53 20.05
C LEU A 7 -22.80 -37.62 20.77
N LEU A 8 -21.50 -37.65 20.44
CA LEU A 8 -20.34 -37.94 21.30
C LEU A 8 -20.14 -39.32 21.99
N PHE A 9 -18.87 -39.52 22.39
CA PHE A 9 -18.25 -40.61 23.17
C PHE A 9 -18.11 -41.95 22.39
N ALA A 10 -16.94 -42.59 22.27
CA ALA A 10 -15.92 -43.06 23.26
C ALA A 10 -16.43 -44.30 24.03
N GLU A 11 -15.64 -45.35 24.34
CA GLU A 11 -14.18 -45.43 24.57
C GLU A 11 -13.49 -46.69 23.97
N ALA A 12 -12.38 -47.13 24.57
CA ALA A 12 -11.42 -48.20 24.23
C ALA A 12 -11.93 -49.64 24.49
N GLU A 13 -11.21 -50.75 24.24
CA GLU A 13 -9.81 -50.96 23.77
C GLU A 13 -9.76 -52.14 22.73
N ASN A 14 -8.97 -53.23 22.69
CA ASN A 14 -7.85 -53.80 23.48
C ASN A 14 -6.94 -54.75 22.66
N GLN A 15 -5.69 -54.96 23.12
CA GLN A 15 -4.71 -56.08 22.94
C GLN A 15 -4.74 -57.00 21.69
N THR A 16 -3.56 -57.28 21.09
CA THR A 16 -2.58 -58.26 21.62
C THR A 16 -1.10 -57.95 21.28
N VAL A 17 -0.16 -58.73 21.85
CA VAL A 17 1.22 -58.27 22.20
C VAL A 17 2.36 -59.20 21.71
N LYS A 18 3.52 -58.60 21.31
CA LYS A 18 4.95 -59.06 21.41
C LYS A 18 5.78 -58.49 20.23
N SER A 19 7.08 -58.14 20.31
CA SER A 19 8.06 -58.10 21.42
C SER A 19 9.23 -57.10 21.14
N HIS A 20 10.03 -56.78 22.16
CA HIS A 20 11.21 -55.88 22.19
C HIS A 20 12.49 -56.46 21.53
N PRO A 21 13.67 -55.77 21.52
CA PRO A 21 13.96 -54.34 21.33
C PRO A 21 15.12 -54.06 20.31
N GLY A 22 15.31 -52.81 19.85
CA GLY A 22 16.44 -52.43 18.98
C GLY A 22 17.03 -51.04 19.28
N LYS A 23 18.32 -50.97 19.62
CA LYS A 23 19.03 -49.75 20.06
C LYS A 23 18.89 -48.57 19.08
N ALA A 24 18.46 -47.42 19.59
CA ALA A 24 18.59 -46.16 18.86
C ALA A 24 20.06 -45.77 18.69
N SER A 25 20.50 -45.53 17.45
CA SER A 25 21.80 -44.95 17.12
C SER A 25 21.58 -43.62 16.42
N SER A 26 22.01 -42.53 17.05
CA SER A 26 21.94 -41.18 16.49
C SER A 26 22.90 -41.04 15.31
N ARG A 27 22.36 -40.69 14.13
CA ARG A 27 23.14 -40.23 12.99
C ARG A 27 22.66 -38.84 12.53
N PRO A 28 23.56 -37.92 12.14
CA PRO A 28 23.14 -36.60 11.68
C PRO A 28 22.38 -36.65 10.36
N HIS A 29 21.46 -35.71 10.14
CA HIS A 29 20.87 -35.45 8.83
C HIS A 29 21.90 -34.80 7.89
N PHE A 30 22.86 -35.59 7.41
CA PHE A 30 23.73 -35.20 6.31
C PHE A 30 22.94 -35.02 5.01
N HIS A 31 23.45 -34.16 4.13
CA HIS A 31 22.78 -33.76 2.90
C HIS A 31 22.34 -34.95 2.05
N ARG A 32 21.06 -34.96 1.65
CA ARG A 32 20.55 -35.86 0.61
C ARG A 32 21.21 -35.45 -0.72
N ALA A 33 22.24 -36.20 -1.12
CA ALA A 33 23.10 -35.86 -2.24
C ALA A 33 22.27 -35.60 -3.51
N ARG A 34 22.57 -34.48 -4.19
CA ARG A 34 22.04 -34.23 -5.55
C ARG A 34 22.80 -35.13 -6.50
N LEU A 35 22.07 -35.88 -7.33
CA LEU A 35 22.65 -36.47 -8.54
C LEU A 35 23.03 -35.32 -9.49
N PRO A 36 24.30 -35.20 -9.92
CA PRO A 36 24.68 -34.16 -10.87
C PRO A 36 23.90 -34.31 -12.18
N THR A 37 23.42 -33.19 -12.73
CA THR A 37 22.68 -33.14 -14.00
C THR A 37 23.61 -32.91 -15.20
N SER A 38 24.91 -33.11 -15.02
CA SER A 38 26.01 -32.72 -15.93
C SER A 38 25.90 -31.27 -16.41
N SER A 39 25.25 -30.40 -15.64
CA SER A 39 25.05 -28.99 -16.00
C SER A 39 26.22 -28.16 -15.44
N PRO A 40 26.66 -27.08 -16.13
CA PRO A 40 27.60 -26.12 -15.54
C PRO A 40 27.10 -25.55 -14.19
N TRP A 41 25.80 -25.56 -13.94
CA TRP A 41 25.19 -25.18 -12.66
C TRP A 41 25.59 -26.08 -11.49
N ASP A 42 25.84 -27.37 -11.73
CA ASP A 42 26.27 -28.32 -10.70
C ASP A 42 27.70 -28.05 -10.21
N LEU A 43 28.51 -27.32 -10.99
CA LEU A 43 29.87 -26.91 -10.66
C LEU A 43 29.94 -25.57 -9.91
N LEU A 44 28.87 -24.78 -9.90
CA LEU A 44 28.85 -23.47 -9.23
C LEU A 44 28.61 -23.62 -7.72
N PRO A 45 29.45 -23.01 -6.85
CA PRO A 45 29.15 -22.92 -5.42
C PRO A 45 27.81 -22.25 -5.16
N VAL A 46 27.09 -22.68 -4.12
CA VAL A 46 25.71 -22.25 -3.88
C VAL A 46 25.60 -20.75 -3.58
N GLU A 47 26.67 -20.14 -3.06
CA GLU A 47 26.83 -18.70 -2.85
C GLU A 47 26.83 -17.92 -4.18
N ILE A 48 27.40 -18.52 -5.24
CA ILE A 48 27.39 -17.96 -6.60
C ILE A 48 26.01 -18.15 -7.22
N GLN A 49 25.39 -19.32 -7.06
CA GLN A 49 24.00 -19.57 -7.49
C GLN A 49 23.04 -18.54 -6.86
N ILE A 50 23.16 -18.29 -5.54
CA ILE A 50 22.38 -17.28 -4.81
C ILE A 50 22.61 -15.87 -5.37
N LYS A 51 23.87 -15.49 -5.65
CA LYS A 51 24.20 -14.20 -6.27
C LYS A 51 23.61 -14.03 -7.67
N ILE A 52 23.59 -15.09 -8.48
CA ILE A 52 22.97 -15.07 -9.82
C ILE A 52 21.44 -14.90 -9.69
N PHE A 53 20.77 -15.73 -8.88
CA PHE A 53 19.33 -15.60 -8.67
C PHE A 53 18.91 -14.25 -8.08
N ALA A 54 19.75 -13.60 -7.28
CA ALA A 54 19.47 -12.26 -6.74
C ALA A 54 19.43 -11.13 -7.81
N GLN A 55 20.07 -11.34 -8.97
CA GLN A 55 19.98 -10.40 -10.09
C GLN A 55 18.63 -10.49 -10.81
N CYS A 56 18.03 -11.69 -10.87
CA CYS A 56 16.77 -11.96 -11.57
C CYS A 56 15.61 -11.06 -11.10
N GLY A 57 14.66 -10.80 -11.99
CA GLY A 57 13.40 -10.15 -11.64
C GLY A 57 12.52 -11.06 -10.76
N ILE A 58 11.67 -10.44 -9.94
CA ILE A 58 10.80 -11.15 -8.98
C ILE A 58 9.81 -12.08 -9.69
N LYS A 59 9.39 -11.75 -10.93
CA LYS A 59 8.58 -12.64 -11.78
C LYS A 59 9.38 -13.89 -12.20
N ASP A 60 10.63 -13.68 -12.57
CA ASP A 60 11.50 -14.68 -13.17
C ASP A 60 11.86 -15.76 -12.13
N LEU A 61 12.06 -15.36 -10.87
CA LEU A 61 12.26 -16.26 -9.73
C LEU A 61 11.15 -17.33 -9.58
N LEU A 62 9.90 -17.01 -9.95
CA LEU A 62 8.80 -17.99 -9.94
C LEU A 62 8.90 -18.96 -11.11
N GLN A 63 9.24 -18.48 -12.31
CA GLN A 63 9.44 -19.32 -13.49
C GLN A 63 10.66 -20.22 -13.34
N LEU A 64 11.74 -19.72 -12.72
CA LEU A 64 12.96 -20.48 -12.45
C LEU A 64 12.72 -21.65 -11.46
N LYS A 65 11.71 -21.57 -10.56
CA LYS A 65 11.29 -22.74 -9.75
C LYS A 65 10.68 -23.87 -10.62
N LEU A 66 10.21 -23.58 -11.83
CA LEU A 66 9.60 -24.56 -12.74
C LEU A 66 10.61 -25.20 -13.72
N VAL A 67 11.78 -24.56 -13.94
CA VAL A 67 12.80 -25.02 -14.91
C VAL A 67 13.35 -26.40 -14.57
N CYS A 68 13.75 -26.65 -13.32
CA CYS A 68 14.21 -27.97 -12.90
C CYS A 68 14.11 -28.19 -11.38
N ARG A 69 14.21 -29.46 -10.96
CA ARG A 69 14.18 -29.86 -9.53
C ARG A 69 15.30 -29.20 -8.72
N ALA A 70 16.50 -29.02 -9.30
CA ALA A 70 17.63 -28.38 -8.62
C ALA A 70 17.35 -26.90 -8.34
N PHE A 71 16.88 -26.13 -9.34
CA PHE A 71 16.50 -24.73 -9.17
C PHE A 71 15.37 -24.59 -8.15
N CYS A 72 14.33 -25.43 -8.23
CA CYS A 72 13.23 -25.44 -7.25
C CYS A 72 13.73 -25.64 -5.80
N GLN A 73 14.69 -26.54 -5.59
CA GLN A 73 15.34 -26.72 -4.28
C GLN A 73 16.13 -25.48 -3.86
N ILE A 74 16.99 -24.93 -4.74
CA ILE A 74 17.85 -23.77 -4.41
C ILE A 74 16.98 -22.55 -4.05
N LEU A 75 16.03 -22.22 -4.91
CA LEU A 75 15.11 -21.08 -4.78
C LEU A 75 14.11 -21.21 -3.62
N THR A 76 13.95 -22.39 -3.02
CA THR A 76 13.06 -22.60 -1.87
C THR A 76 13.84 -22.72 -0.57
N PHE A 77 14.98 -23.42 -0.57
CA PHE A 77 15.82 -23.56 0.63
C PHE A 77 16.60 -22.29 0.96
N HIS A 78 17.09 -21.57 -0.06
CA HIS A 78 17.87 -20.33 0.11
C HIS A 78 17.05 -19.05 -0.15
N GLU A 79 15.70 -19.13 -0.15
CA GLU A 79 14.81 -18.00 -0.47
C GLU A 79 15.18 -16.72 0.31
N GLN A 80 15.44 -16.84 1.62
CA GLN A 80 15.82 -15.69 2.45
C GLN A 80 17.18 -15.08 2.09
N LEU A 81 18.15 -15.88 1.64
CA LEU A 81 19.47 -15.38 1.27
C LEU A 81 19.41 -14.67 -0.10
N ILE A 82 18.69 -15.25 -1.06
CA ILE A 82 18.43 -14.65 -2.37
C ILE A 82 17.66 -13.33 -2.19
N ALA A 83 16.63 -13.31 -1.35
CA ALA A 83 15.86 -12.11 -1.05
C ALA A 83 16.68 -11.00 -0.38
N ARG A 84 17.54 -11.35 0.61
CA ARG A 84 18.45 -10.39 1.24
C ARG A 84 19.47 -9.83 0.25
N GLN A 85 20.02 -10.66 -0.63
CA GLN A 85 20.98 -10.23 -1.64
C GLN A 85 20.33 -9.32 -2.70
N TYR A 86 19.13 -9.68 -3.17
CA TYR A 86 18.32 -8.88 -4.10
C TYR A 86 18.05 -7.47 -3.56
N LEU A 87 17.74 -7.37 -2.26
CA LEU A 87 17.46 -6.11 -1.58
C LEU A 87 18.72 -5.27 -1.36
N ARG A 88 19.83 -5.88 -0.93
CA ARG A 88 21.13 -5.19 -0.78
C ARG A 88 21.59 -4.56 -2.09
N GLN A 89 21.45 -5.27 -3.20
CA GLN A 89 21.79 -4.77 -4.54
C GLN A 89 20.94 -3.57 -4.99
N ARG A 90 19.76 -3.36 -4.39
CA ARG A 90 18.81 -2.28 -4.74
C ARG A 90 18.59 -1.29 -3.60
N ARG A 91 19.47 -1.30 -2.60
CA ARG A 91 19.50 -0.39 -1.45
C ARG A 91 20.92 -0.04 -1.01
N HIS A 92 21.83 0.08 -1.98
CA HIS A 92 23.23 0.50 -1.76
C HIS A 92 23.97 -0.31 -0.66
N GLY A 93 23.70 -1.62 -0.59
CA GLY A 93 24.27 -2.55 0.39
C GLY A 93 23.49 -2.72 1.71
N THR A 94 22.49 -1.88 1.98
CA THR A 94 21.68 -1.94 3.21
C THR A 94 20.59 -3.03 3.16
N LEU A 95 19.92 -3.27 4.29
CA LEU A 95 18.73 -4.11 4.37
C LEU A 95 17.56 -3.31 5.01
N PRO A 96 16.30 -3.65 4.68
CA PRO A 96 15.11 -3.12 5.33
C PRO A 96 15.17 -3.11 6.85
N SER A 97 14.74 -1.99 7.42
CA SER A 97 14.58 -1.74 8.85
C SER A 97 13.40 -0.78 9.06
N PRO A 98 12.70 -0.82 10.20
CA PRO A 98 11.68 0.18 10.51
C PRO A 98 12.23 1.61 10.40
N ILE A 99 11.37 2.56 10.02
CA ILE A 99 11.72 3.99 10.02
C ILE A 99 11.90 4.48 11.45
N ASP A 100 12.98 5.24 11.65
CA ASP A 100 13.28 6.02 12.85
C ASP A 100 13.08 7.52 12.56
N SER A 101 13.16 8.37 13.59
CA SER A 101 12.98 9.82 13.46
C SER A 101 14.18 10.56 12.86
N GLU A 102 15.30 9.88 12.63
CA GLU A 102 16.58 10.49 12.23
C GLU A 102 16.82 10.39 10.72
N ARG A 103 16.26 9.36 10.04
CA ARG A 103 16.38 9.20 8.60
C ARG A 103 15.68 10.30 7.80
N THR A 104 16.50 11.03 7.04
CA THR A 104 16.04 11.80 5.89
C THR A 104 16.15 10.94 4.63
N TYR A 105 15.03 10.70 3.95
CA TYR A 105 15.00 10.00 2.67
C TYR A 105 15.15 10.99 1.52
N THR A 106 16.12 10.75 0.64
CA THR A 106 16.21 11.39 -0.67
C THR A 106 14.97 11.06 -1.51
N ARG A 107 14.35 12.07 -2.14
CA ARG A 107 13.22 11.89 -3.08
C ARG A 107 13.69 11.44 -4.48
N ASN A 108 14.83 10.76 -4.56
CA ASN A 108 15.44 10.33 -5.82
C ASN A 108 14.82 9.00 -6.27
N PRO A 109 14.54 8.80 -7.58
CA PRO A 109 14.00 7.52 -8.10
C PRO A 109 14.90 6.28 -7.92
N GLU A 110 16.17 6.47 -7.54
CA GLU A 110 17.09 5.38 -7.19
C GLU A 110 16.88 4.89 -5.75
N ASP A 111 16.45 5.78 -4.85
CA ASP A 111 16.23 5.53 -3.42
C ASP A 111 14.78 5.14 -3.09
N ASP A 112 13.91 5.20 -4.09
CA ASP A 112 12.54 4.71 -4.17
C ASP A 112 12.33 3.35 -3.49
N VAL A 113 13.28 2.42 -3.71
CA VAL A 113 13.27 1.07 -3.14
C VAL A 113 13.67 1.08 -1.66
N VAL A 114 14.57 1.99 -1.24
CA VAL A 114 14.98 2.17 0.15
C VAL A 114 13.79 2.66 0.97
N LEU A 115 13.19 3.79 0.56
CA LEU A 115 12.02 4.39 1.21
C LEU A 115 10.86 3.39 1.30
N LEU A 116 10.46 2.78 0.17
CA LEU A 116 9.33 1.86 0.14
C LEU A 116 9.54 0.60 1.00
N SER A 117 10.78 0.12 1.16
CA SER A 117 11.05 -1.08 1.96
C SER A 117 11.39 -0.82 3.43
N ASP A 118 11.69 0.43 3.82
CA ASP A 118 11.68 0.84 5.22
C ASP A 118 10.27 1.23 5.70
N LEU A 119 9.42 1.84 4.84
CA LEU A 119 7.99 2.05 5.10
C LEU A 119 7.25 0.73 5.31
N PHE A 120 7.52 -0.25 4.45
CA PHE A 120 6.93 -1.59 4.52
C PHE A 120 8.04 -2.61 4.84
N PRO A 121 8.48 -2.74 6.10
CA PRO A 121 9.49 -3.71 6.48
C PRO A 121 8.93 -5.15 6.42
N PRO A 122 9.78 -6.17 6.24
CA PRO A 122 9.34 -7.56 6.25
C PRO A 122 8.92 -8.00 7.66
N ALA A 123 7.96 -8.92 7.74
CA ALA A 123 7.45 -9.45 9.01
C ALA A 123 8.58 -9.96 9.93
N LYS A 124 8.44 -9.76 11.24
CA LYS A 124 9.37 -10.27 12.24
C LYS A 124 9.20 -11.79 12.40
N SER A 125 10.30 -12.51 12.58
CA SER A 125 10.31 -13.93 12.90
C SER A 125 10.06 -14.14 14.40
N ALA A 126 9.37 -15.22 14.76
CA ALA A 126 9.24 -15.64 16.16
C ALA A 126 10.59 -15.97 16.83
N LYS A 127 11.64 -16.24 16.04
CA LYS A 127 13.02 -16.44 16.51
C LYS A 127 13.87 -15.14 16.50
N GLY A 128 13.23 -13.98 16.35
CA GLY A 128 13.90 -12.69 16.14
C GLY A 128 14.37 -12.49 14.70
N GLY A 129 14.63 -11.23 14.33
CA GLY A 129 15.00 -10.85 12.97
C GLY A 129 13.83 -10.81 11.97
N HIS A 130 14.16 -10.66 10.69
CA HIS A 130 13.24 -10.26 9.62
C HIS A 130 13.07 -11.35 8.53
N LEU A 131 11.84 -11.62 8.12
CA LEU A 131 11.47 -12.67 7.16
C LEU A 131 11.49 -12.18 5.71
N TYR A 132 12.70 -12.04 5.17
CA TYR A 132 12.94 -11.76 3.75
C TYR A 132 12.45 -12.92 2.88
N THR A 133 11.47 -12.67 2.01
CA THR A 133 10.82 -13.71 1.17
C THR A 133 10.52 -13.16 -0.23
N PHE A 134 10.29 -14.05 -1.20
CA PHE A 134 9.82 -13.66 -2.52
C PHE A 134 8.40 -13.06 -2.46
N ARG A 135 7.56 -13.52 -1.52
CA ARG A 135 6.26 -12.88 -1.21
C ARG A 135 6.43 -11.44 -0.74
N TYR A 136 7.42 -11.17 0.12
CA TYR A 136 7.73 -9.81 0.57
C TYR A 136 8.18 -8.92 -0.61
N MET A 137 9.18 -9.36 -1.38
CA MET A 137 9.67 -8.65 -2.58
C MET A 137 8.54 -8.37 -3.60
N HIS A 138 7.67 -9.36 -3.83
CA HIS A 138 6.50 -9.18 -4.69
C HIS A 138 5.53 -8.13 -4.15
N SER A 139 5.32 -8.04 -2.83
CA SER A 139 4.48 -6.99 -2.24
C SER A 139 5.07 -5.59 -2.42
N LEU A 140 6.39 -5.40 -2.24
CA LEU A 140 7.07 -4.15 -2.57
C LEU A 140 6.87 -3.77 -4.05
N ARG A 141 7.15 -4.69 -4.98
CA ARG A 141 7.02 -4.43 -6.43
C ARG A 141 5.56 -4.24 -6.87
N ARG A 142 4.58 -4.74 -6.11
CA ARG A 142 3.15 -4.40 -6.27
C ARG A 142 2.91 -2.95 -5.85
N ARG A 143 3.30 -2.55 -4.63
CA ARG A 143 3.11 -1.19 -4.11
C ARG A 143 3.75 -0.14 -5.02
N GLN A 144 5.02 -0.32 -5.39
CA GLN A 144 5.73 0.55 -6.36
C GLN A 144 4.93 0.75 -7.66
N LYS A 145 4.37 -0.33 -8.22
CA LYS A 145 3.57 -0.26 -9.44
C LYS A 145 2.22 0.44 -9.25
N LEU A 146 1.56 0.27 -8.11
CA LEU A 146 0.30 0.94 -7.82
C LEU A 146 0.49 2.44 -7.63
N CYS A 147 1.44 2.86 -6.79
CA CYS A 147 1.78 4.26 -6.59
C CYS A 147 2.26 4.91 -7.90
N SER A 148 3.17 4.25 -8.63
CA SER A 148 3.64 4.74 -9.93
C SER A 148 2.50 4.87 -10.95
N LYS A 149 1.60 3.88 -11.07
CA LYS A 149 0.46 3.98 -11.99
C LYS A 149 -0.53 5.08 -11.59
N LEU A 150 -0.80 5.27 -10.30
CA LEU A 150 -1.64 6.38 -9.81
C LEU A 150 -0.99 7.74 -10.05
N CYS A 151 0.31 7.88 -9.78
CA CYS A 151 1.05 9.13 -9.99
C CYS A 151 1.13 9.51 -11.47
N TYR A 152 1.16 8.53 -12.38
CA TYR A 152 1.06 8.77 -13.82
C TYR A 152 -0.29 9.37 -14.22
N TYR A 153 -1.39 8.90 -13.62
CA TYR A 153 -2.74 9.43 -13.85
C TYR A 153 -2.97 10.81 -13.23
N LEU A 154 -2.52 11.01 -11.99
CA LEU A 154 -2.58 12.33 -11.35
C LEU A 154 -1.75 13.34 -12.15
N ALA A 155 -0.54 12.97 -12.60
CA ALA A 155 0.26 13.80 -13.49
C ALA A 155 -0.38 14.09 -14.86
N ASP A 156 -1.23 13.19 -15.36
CA ASP A 156 -2.06 13.43 -16.55
C ASP A 156 -3.08 14.53 -16.28
N ARG A 157 -3.93 14.32 -15.27
CA ARG A 157 -5.05 15.22 -14.96
C ARG A 157 -4.60 16.59 -14.46
N VAL A 158 -3.46 16.66 -13.77
CA VAL A 158 -2.80 17.93 -13.40
C VAL A 158 -2.36 18.69 -14.65
N MET A 159 -1.80 18.03 -15.67
CA MET A 159 -1.40 18.69 -16.91
C MET A 159 -2.58 19.03 -17.84
N ASP A 160 -3.60 18.19 -17.91
CA ASP A 160 -4.87 18.51 -18.60
C ASP A 160 -5.48 19.79 -18.02
N ARG A 161 -5.60 19.86 -16.68
CA ARG A 161 -6.15 21.02 -15.97
C ARG A 161 -5.27 22.26 -16.16
N PHE A 162 -3.95 22.12 -16.08
CA PHE A 162 -3.01 23.23 -16.34
C PHE A 162 -3.21 23.82 -17.74
N VAL A 163 -3.28 22.99 -18.79
CA VAL A 163 -3.49 23.47 -20.17
C VAL A 163 -4.86 24.09 -20.38
N HIS A 164 -5.89 23.60 -19.67
CA HIS A 164 -7.24 24.15 -19.71
C HIS A 164 -7.36 25.51 -19.00
N CYS A 165 -6.69 25.68 -17.85
CA CYS A 165 -6.66 26.93 -17.09
C CYS A 165 -5.73 27.99 -17.68
N GLU A 166 -4.58 27.59 -18.23
CA GLU A 166 -3.52 28.48 -18.74
C GLU A 166 -3.34 28.45 -20.28
N PRO A 167 -4.41 28.46 -21.11
CA PRO A 167 -4.31 28.23 -22.54
C PRO A 167 -3.62 29.39 -23.28
N ALA A 168 -3.60 30.60 -22.71
CA ALA A 168 -2.88 31.74 -23.26
C ALA A 168 -1.36 31.58 -23.06
N PHE A 169 -0.94 31.29 -21.83
CA PHE A 169 0.46 31.03 -21.48
C PHE A 169 1.04 29.86 -22.30
N VAL A 170 0.33 28.73 -22.36
CA VAL A 170 0.78 27.54 -23.12
C VAL A 170 0.87 27.82 -24.62
N LYS A 171 -0.02 28.65 -25.18
CA LYS A 171 0.07 29.04 -26.60
C LYS A 171 1.23 29.99 -26.89
N ALA A 172 1.54 30.91 -25.97
CA ALA A 172 2.61 31.89 -26.11
C ALA A 172 4.01 31.27 -25.92
N MET A 173 4.20 30.47 -24.85
CA MET A 173 5.48 29.82 -24.54
C MET A 173 5.82 28.67 -25.49
N PHE A 174 4.80 28.02 -26.07
CA PHE A 174 4.95 26.90 -26.99
C PHE A 174 4.08 27.13 -28.23
N PRO A 175 4.57 27.84 -29.26
CA PRO A 175 3.77 28.22 -30.43
C PRO A 175 3.32 27.02 -31.30
N SER A 176 4.17 26.01 -31.48
CA SER A 176 3.86 24.84 -32.31
C SER A 176 3.18 23.70 -31.53
N LYS A 177 2.50 22.81 -32.27
CA LYS A 177 1.92 21.57 -31.71
C LYS A 177 3.00 20.64 -31.14
N ASN A 178 4.18 20.60 -31.75
CA ASN A 178 5.25 19.69 -31.34
C ASN A 178 5.89 20.14 -30.02
N GLU A 179 6.12 21.45 -29.85
CA GLU A 179 6.63 22.01 -28.58
C GLU A 179 5.63 21.79 -27.45
N ARG A 180 4.32 21.98 -27.68
CA ARG A 180 3.27 21.69 -26.69
C ARG A 180 3.28 20.22 -26.28
N ASN A 181 3.42 19.30 -27.23
CA ASN A 181 3.46 17.86 -26.97
C ASN A 181 4.70 17.47 -26.13
N GLU A 182 5.89 17.96 -26.47
CA GLU A 182 7.12 17.67 -25.70
C GLU A 182 7.15 18.38 -24.33
N PHE A 183 6.59 19.60 -24.23
CA PHE A 183 6.31 20.25 -22.95
C PHE A 183 5.43 19.36 -22.07
N LEU A 184 4.25 18.93 -22.56
CA LEU A 184 3.31 18.12 -21.79
C LEU A 184 3.91 16.78 -21.37
N LYS A 185 4.59 16.09 -22.28
CA LYS A 185 5.31 14.84 -22.03
C LYS A 185 6.39 15.00 -20.95
N ARG A 186 7.22 16.06 -21.03
CA ARG A 186 8.25 16.35 -20.01
C ARG A 186 7.62 16.78 -18.67
N ALA A 187 6.59 17.60 -18.70
CA ALA A 187 5.87 18.11 -17.53
C ALA A 187 5.18 16.98 -16.75
N LYS A 188 4.39 16.15 -17.44
CA LYS A 188 3.77 14.93 -16.90
C LYS A 188 4.84 13.98 -16.34
N SER A 189 5.96 13.79 -17.02
CA SER A 189 7.07 12.98 -16.49
C SER A 189 7.65 13.57 -15.19
N ARG A 190 7.86 14.89 -15.12
CA ARG A 190 8.37 15.58 -13.92
C ARG A 190 7.41 15.47 -12.73
N LEU A 191 6.11 15.67 -12.94
CA LEU A 191 5.07 15.42 -11.93
C LEU A 191 5.08 13.96 -11.48
N TRP A 192 5.03 13.03 -12.44
CA TRP A 192 5.00 11.59 -12.18
C TRP A 192 6.16 11.14 -11.29
N PHE A 193 7.40 11.54 -11.60
CA PHE A 193 8.57 11.16 -10.80
C PHE A 193 8.55 11.75 -9.38
N ASN A 194 8.16 13.02 -9.21
CA ASN A 194 8.15 13.66 -7.88
C ASN A 194 6.97 13.21 -7.01
N LEU A 195 5.83 12.83 -7.60
CA LEU A 195 4.66 12.33 -6.87
C LEU A 195 4.86 10.93 -6.27
N ILE A 196 5.68 10.07 -6.89
CA ILE A 196 5.90 8.67 -6.45
C ILE A 196 6.31 8.55 -4.97
N PRO A 197 7.40 9.21 -4.49
CA PRO A 197 7.81 9.10 -3.10
C PRO A 197 6.79 9.67 -2.11
N LEU A 198 6.06 10.72 -2.50
CA LEU A 198 4.97 11.28 -1.69
C LEU A 198 3.80 10.28 -1.54
N MET A 199 3.45 9.62 -2.65
CA MET A 199 2.40 8.62 -2.70
C MET A 199 2.72 7.34 -1.91
N TYR A 200 4.00 7.07 -1.61
CA TYR A 200 4.38 6.00 -0.68
C TYR A 200 3.97 6.30 0.77
N TYR A 201 4.06 7.55 1.22
CA TYR A 201 3.59 7.95 2.54
C TYR A 201 2.04 7.93 2.61
N THR A 202 1.37 8.39 1.57
CA THR A 202 -0.09 8.27 1.40
C THR A 202 -0.54 6.80 1.48
N LEU A 203 0.11 5.90 0.74
CA LEU A 203 -0.16 4.46 0.81
C LEU A 203 0.13 3.88 2.20
N TYR A 204 1.23 4.29 2.84
CA TYR A 204 1.61 3.83 4.17
C TYR A 204 0.55 4.19 5.22
N PHE A 205 0.04 5.43 5.21
CA PHE A 205 -1.05 5.81 6.11
C PHE A 205 -2.30 4.94 5.89
N LEU A 206 -2.74 4.77 4.64
CA LEU A 206 -3.96 4.03 4.31
C LEU A 206 -3.83 2.53 4.65
N GLU A 207 -2.69 1.89 4.38
CA GLU A 207 -2.45 0.50 4.79
C GLU A 207 -2.32 0.36 6.32
N ALA A 208 -1.64 1.28 7.00
CA ALA A 208 -1.49 1.27 8.45
C ALA A 208 -2.84 1.50 9.17
N TYR A 209 -3.68 2.40 8.66
CA TYR A 209 -5.01 2.67 9.20
C TYR A 209 -5.98 1.51 8.93
N SER A 210 -5.96 0.91 7.73
CA SER A 210 -6.70 -0.33 7.44
C SER A 210 -6.29 -1.49 8.34
N LEU A 211 -5.01 -1.62 8.67
CA LEU A 211 -4.51 -2.60 9.63
C LEU A 211 -4.99 -2.28 11.05
N ALA A 212 -4.79 -1.05 11.53
CA ALA A 212 -5.17 -0.63 12.88
C ALA A 212 -6.68 -0.77 13.14
N ARG A 213 -7.55 -0.51 12.14
CA ARG A 213 -9.00 -0.74 12.24
C ARG A 213 -9.35 -2.23 12.37
N ARG A 214 -8.65 -3.11 11.64
CA ARG A 214 -8.82 -4.57 11.73
C ARG A 214 -8.36 -5.10 13.08
N ASP A 215 -7.20 -4.65 13.56
CA ASP A 215 -6.65 -5.08 14.84
C ASP A 215 -7.51 -4.59 16.02
N LEU A 216 -8.04 -3.36 15.95
CA LEU A 216 -9.03 -2.85 16.90
C LEU A 216 -10.29 -3.73 16.93
N LYS A 217 -10.83 -4.08 15.76
CA LYS A 217 -12.02 -4.93 15.69
C LYS A 217 -11.77 -6.34 16.24
N ASN A 218 -10.61 -6.93 15.96
CA ASN A 218 -10.23 -8.23 16.50
C ASN A 218 -10.13 -8.19 18.04
N ALA A 219 -9.61 -7.10 18.63
CA ALA A 219 -9.59 -6.91 20.08
C ALA A 219 -11.01 -6.77 20.67
N LEU A 220 -11.86 -5.95 20.04
CA LEU A 220 -13.26 -5.79 20.48
C LEU A 220 -14.08 -7.09 20.37
N LEU A 221 -13.81 -7.95 19.38
CA LEU A 221 -14.39 -9.29 19.31
C LEU A 221 -13.95 -10.15 20.52
N GLN A 222 -12.67 -10.11 20.90
CA GLN A 222 -12.16 -10.82 22.07
C GLN A 222 -12.70 -10.27 23.40
N ASP A 223 -13.09 -8.99 23.45
CA ASP A 223 -13.83 -8.40 24.58
C ASP A 223 -15.29 -8.84 24.61
N LEU A 224 -15.95 -9.00 23.45
CA LEU A 224 -17.30 -9.54 23.34
C LEU A 224 -17.37 -11.03 23.72
N GLU A 225 -16.48 -11.85 23.15
CA GLU A 225 -16.35 -13.29 23.47
C GLU A 225 -16.07 -13.55 24.96
N ALA A 226 -15.38 -12.62 25.62
CA ALA A 226 -15.08 -12.69 27.05
C ALA A 226 -16.11 -11.96 27.95
N GLY A 227 -17.23 -11.49 27.41
CA GLY A 227 -18.29 -10.80 28.16
C GLY A 227 -17.89 -9.45 28.75
N ARG A 228 -16.81 -8.83 28.28
CA ARG A 228 -16.33 -7.50 28.69
C ARG A 228 -16.97 -6.37 27.89
N LEU A 229 -17.48 -6.64 26.69
CA LEU A 229 -18.24 -5.67 25.88
C LEU A 229 -19.74 -5.82 26.15
N PRO A 230 -20.40 -4.88 26.88
CA PRO A 230 -21.80 -5.04 27.29
C PRO A 230 -22.82 -4.74 26.19
N VAL A 231 -22.44 -3.92 25.19
CA VAL A 231 -23.25 -3.55 24.02
C VAL A 231 -22.34 -3.34 22.80
N PRO A 232 -22.83 -3.53 21.55
CA PRO A 232 -22.09 -3.15 20.34
C PRO A 232 -21.68 -1.67 20.36
N ILE A 233 -20.52 -1.34 19.79
CA ILE A 233 -19.95 0.01 19.86
C ILE A 233 -20.80 1.02 19.04
N PRO A 234 -21.35 2.07 19.68
CA PRO A 234 -22.14 3.11 19.00
C PRO A 234 -21.32 3.94 17.99
N PRO A 235 -21.96 4.63 17.02
CA PRO A 235 -21.26 5.32 15.93
C PRO A 235 -20.34 6.47 16.38
N ASP A 236 -20.71 7.21 17.42
CA ASP A 236 -19.93 8.32 18.00
C ASP A 236 -18.69 7.80 18.75
N VAL A 237 -18.86 6.79 19.60
CA VAL A 237 -17.75 6.10 20.29
C VAL A 237 -16.78 5.53 19.25
N ARG A 238 -17.30 4.86 18.21
CA ARG A 238 -16.51 4.33 17.09
C ARG A 238 -15.70 5.40 16.38
N LYS A 239 -16.27 6.59 16.16
CA LYS A 239 -15.57 7.74 15.57
C LYS A 239 -14.42 8.21 16.47
N SER A 240 -14.60 8.28 17.78
CA SER A 240 -13.51 8.57 18.72
C SER A 240 -12.41 7.50 18.66
N MET A 241 -12.76 6.22 18.73
CA MET A 241 -11.78 5.13 18.67
C MET A 241 -10.96 5.15 17.37
N TYR A 242 -11.60 5.41 16.23
CA TYR A 242 -10.92 5.56 14.94
C TYR A 242 -9.96 6.76 14.91
N ARG A 243 -10.35 7.89 15.52
CA ARG A 243 -9.50 9.07 15.70
C ARG A 243 -8.25 8.76 16.52
N ASP A 244 -8.36 7.95 17.57
CA ASP A 244 -7.22 7.51 18.38
C ASP A 244 -6.24 6.63 17.56
N LEU A 245 -6.75 5.79 16.64
CA LEU A 245 -5.89 5.04 15.71
C LEU A 245 -5.08 6.00 14.81
N GLN A 246 -5.72 7.05 14.29
CA GLN A 246 -5.12 8.01 13.37
C GLN A 246 -4.08 8.89 14.07
N ILE A 247 -4.40 9.43 15.25
CA ILE A 247 -3.47 10.18 16.10
C ILE A 247 -2.22 9.35 16.38
N ARG A 248 -2.40 8.08 16.76
CA ARG A 248 -1.28 7.15 17.02
C ARG A 248 -0.41 6.90 15.80
N ILE A 249 -0.99 6.80 14.60
CA ILE A 249 -0.23 6.64 13.35
C ILE A 249 0.53 7.93 13.01
N ILE A 250 -0.13 9.09 13.07
CA ILE A 250 0.44 10.41 12.73
C ILE A 250 1.52 10.86 13.73
N ARG A 251 1.48 10.34 14.97
CA ARG A 251 2.53 10.50 16.00
C ARG A 251 3.61 9.41 15.99
N SER A 252 3.56 8.48 15.04
CA SER A 252 4.60 7.47 14.81
C SER A 252 5.47 7.82 13.59
N PRO A 253 6.73 7.33 13.51
CA PRO A 253 7.50 7.40 12.27
C PRO A 253 6.73 6.74 11.10
N PRO A 254 6.74 7.32 9.89
CA PRO A 254 7.57 8.46 9.46
C PRO A 254 6.98 9.84 9.79
N PHE A 255 5.73 9.91 10.24
CA PHE A 255 4.96 11.16 10.40
C PHE A 255 5.40 12.02 11.61
N THR A 256 6.28 11.51 12.47
CA THR A 256 7.05 12.31 13.43
C THR A 256 7.90 13.39 12.75
N ASN A 257 8.34 13.17 11.50
CA ASN A 257 8.98 14.22 10.70
C ASN A 257 7.91 15.16 10.12
N THR A 258 7.95 16.44 10.51
CA THR A 258 6.98 17.45 10.09
C THR A 258 7.00 17.72 8.59
N SER A 259 8.16 17.67 7.91
CA SER A 259 8.21 17.79 6.44
C SER A 259 7.50 16.62 5.76
N THR A 260 7.68 15.39 6.28
CA THR A 260 6.93 14.21 5.79
C THR A 260 5.44 14.33 6.03
N LEU A 261 5.00 14.86 7.19
CA LEU A 261 3.59 15.10 7.47
C LEU A 261 2.97 16.13 6.50
N ILE A 262 3.67 17.25 6.26
CA ILE A 262 3.25 18.29 5.30
C ILE A 262 3.14 17.72 3.88
N CYS A 263 4.18 17.05 3.37
CA CYS A 263 4.18 16.57 1.99
C CYS A 263 3.17 15.43 1.75
N THR A 264 2.89 14.62 2.77
CA THR A 264 1.79 13.64 2.75
C THR A 264 0.43 14.35 2.76
N HIS A 265 0.28 15.43 3.53
CA HIS A 265 -0.96 16.21 3.57
C HIS A 265 -1.25 16.86 2.21
N HIS A 266 -0.25 17.41 1.51
CA HIS A 266 -0.42 17.92 0.15
C HIS A 266 -0.71 16.80 -0.87
N CYS A 267 -0.09 15.63 -0.72
CA CYS A 267 -0.36 14.47 -1.57
C CYS A 267 -1.80 13.93 -1.40
N MET A 268 -2.30 13.88 -0.16
CA MET A 268 -3.69 13.56 0.17
C MET A 268 -4.66 14.62 -0.40
N GLN A 269 -4.34 15.91 -0.22
CA GLN A 269 -5.15 17.01 -0.75
C GLN A 269 -5.28 16.93 -2.28
N LEU A 270 -4.16 16.67 -2.98
CA LEU A 270 -4.15 16.48 -4.43
C LEU A 270 -5.02 15.28 -4.83
N LEU A 271 -4.79 14.11 -4.24
CA LEU A 271 -5.53 12.88 -4.56
C LEU A 271 -7.05 13.08 -4.40
N VAL A 272 -7.47 13.65 -3.28
CA VAL A 272 -8.90 13.89 -2.99
C VAL A 272 -9.47 14.98 -3.90
N SER A 273 -8.74 16.07 -4.19
CA SER A 273 -9.24 17.10 -5.11
C SER A 273 -9.47 16.54 -6.52
N TYR A 274 -8.59 15.66 -7.02
CA TYR A 274 -8.77 15.02 -8.32
C TYR A 274 -9.80 13.88 -8.34
N LEU A 275 -10.17 13.32 -7.18
CA LEU A 275 -11.35 12.45 -7.05
C LEU A 275 -12.66 13.26 -6.96
N ARG A 276 -12.62 14.53 -6.54
CA ARG A 276 -13.79 15.45 -6.61
C ARG A 276 -13.98 16.03 -8.01
N HIS A 277 -12.90 16.41 -8.70
CA HIS A 277 -12.97 16.98 -10.06
C HIS A 277 -13.58 16.05 -11.12
N THR A 278 -13.76 14.77 -10.81
CA THR A 278 -14.37 13.76 -11.69
C THR A 278 -15.87 13.56 -11.44
N VAL A 279 -16.46 14.27 -10.46
CA VAL A 279 -17.91 14.36 -10.23
C VAL A 279 -18.49 15.56 -11.00
N PRO A 280 -19.65 15.45 -11.68
CA PRO A 280 -20.27 16.58 -12.38
C PRO A 280 -20.67 17.73 -11.42
N PRO A 281 -20.53 19.00 -11.82
CA PRO A 281 -20.81 20.16 -10.96
C PRO A 281 -22.32 20.44 -10.73
N GLU A 282 -23.22 19.55 -11.20
CA GLU A 282 -24.67 19.68 -11.05
C GLU A 282 -25.19 19.06 -9.74
N GLU A 283 -24.37 18.28 -9.02
CA GLU A 283 -24.71 17.73 -7.70
C GLU A 283 -24.54 18.82 -6.62
N SER A 284 -25.67 19.38 -6.16
CA SER A 284 -25.71 20.55 -5.27
C SER A 284 -25.15 20.34 -3.86
N VAL A 285 -24.86 19.09 -3.49
CA VAL A 285 -24.05 18.71 -2.33
C VAL A 285 -23.06 17.65 -2.80
N ALA A 286 -21.76 17.97 -2.80
CA ALA A 286 -20.72 17.03 -3.19
C ALA A 286 -20.57 15.95 -2.11
N ASP A 287 -21.17 14.78 -2.33
CA ASP A 287 -21.12 13.67 -1.40
C ASP A 287 -19.75 12.95 -1.46
N ASP A 288 -18.77 13.49 -0.74
CA ASP A 288 -17.42 12.91 -0.55
C ASP A 288 -17.43 11.49 0.04
N SER A 289 -18.59 10.99 0.46
CA SER A 289 -18.76 9.73 1.18
C SER A 289 -18.21 8.51 0.41
N TRP A 290 -18.37 8.47 -0.91
CA TRP A 290 -17.81 7.40 -1.74
C TRP A 290 -16.27 7.44 -1.80
N ILE A 291 -15.66 8.64 -1.80
CA ILE A 291 -14.21 8.83 -1.67
C ILE A 291 -13.75 8.29 -0.31
N GLY A 292 -14.52 8.55 0.75
CA GLY A 292 -14.22 8.07 2.08
C GLY A 292 -14.14 6.54 2.17
N SER A 293 -15.09 5.83 1.58
CA SER A 293 -15.06 4.37 1.50
C SER A 293 -14.01 3.84 0.51
N LEU A 294 -13.73 4.55 -0.58
CA LEU A 294 -12.64 4.22 -1.52
C LEU A 294 -11.26 4.29 -0.85
N LEU A 295 -11.07 5.18 0.13
CA LEU A 295 -9.85 5.31 0.92
C LEU A 295 -9.75 4.32 2.09
N THR A 296 -10.86 3.89 2.70
CA THR A 296 -10.85 3.15 3.98
C THR A 296 -11.45 1.74 3.98
N VAL A 297 -12.30 1.42 3.01
CA VAL A 297 -12.94 0.10 2.86
C VAL A 297 -12.28 -0.67 1.72
N SER A 298 -12.11 -0.03 0.57
CA SER A 298 -11.45 -0.63 -0.59
C SER A 298 -9.91 -0.70 -0.42
N PRO A 299 -9.24 -1.69 -1.05
CA PRO A 299 -7.79 -1.67 -1.16
C PRO A 299 -7.35 -0.56 -2.12
N PHE A 300 -6.19 0.05 -1.86
CA PHE A 300 -5.60 1.15 -2.67
C PHE A 300 -5.56 0.89 -4.20
N LEU A 301 -5.53 -0.37 -4.63
CA LEU A 301 -5.71 -0.76 -6.05
C LEU A 301 -6.98 -0.16 -6.68
N ARG A 302 -8.08 -0.05 -5.93
CA ARG A 302 -9.37 0.46 -6.40
C ARG A 302 -9.31 1.93 -6.81
N ILE A 303 -8.44 2.73 -6.19
CA ILE A 303 -8.14 4.12 -6.59
C ILE A 303 -7.47 4.12 -7.97
N VAL A 304 -6.54 3.19 -8.21
CA VAL A 304 -5.88 3.03 -9.52
C VAL A 304 -6.87 2.54 -10.59
N GLU A 305 -7.82 1.68 -10.23
CA GLU A 305 -8.90 1.26 -11.13
C GLU A 305 -9.88 2.40 -11.45
N TYR A 306 -10.20 3.28 -10.48
CA TYR A 306 -11.03 4.46 -10.71
C TYR A 306 -10.42 5.36 -11.81
N PHE A 307 -9.18 5.81 -11.64
CA PHE A 307 -8.52 6.65 -12.65
C PHE A 307 -8.27 5.91 -13.98
N SER A 308 -8.09 4.59 -13.96
CA SER A 308 -8.03 3.75 -15.18
C SER A 308 -9.36 3.77 -15.96
N ALA A 309 -10.48 3.67 -15.26
CA ALA A 309 -11.83 3.72 -15.80
C ALA A 309 -12.29 5.14 -16.17
N GLU A 310 -11.75 6.15 -15.51
CA GLU A 310 -11.99 7.56 -15.78
C GLU A 310 -11.26 7.99 -17.07
N ILE A 311 -9.94 7.77 -17.13
CA ILE A 311 -9.08 8.13 -18.29
C ILE A 311 -9.31 7.21 -19.50
N GLY A 312 -9.53 5.90 -19.29
CA GLY A 312 -9.64 4.91 -20.38
C GLY A 312 -8.27 4.56 -20.99
N ASP A 313 -7.36 4.00 -20.18
CA ASP A 313 -5.92 3.85 -20.49
C ASP A 313 -5.56 2.75 -21.52
N GLY A 314 -6.18 2.79 -22.70
CA GLY A 314 -5.98 1.83 -23.79
C GLY A 314 -6.95 0.64 -23.76
N GLY A 315 -7.88 0.61 -22.80
CA GLY A 315 -8.98 -0.35 -22.72
C GLY A 315 -10.31 0.23 -23.20
N SER A 316 -11.36 -0.61 -23.18
CA SER A 316 -12.73 -0.10 -23.30
C SER A 316 -13.13 0.59 -22.00
N GLN A 317 -13.11 1.93 -22.00
CA GLN A 317 -13.48 2.76 -20.85
C GLN A 317 -14.83 2.34 -20.24
N ARG A 318 -15.82 1.97 -21.07
CA ARG A 318 -17.12 1.44 -20.63
C ARG A 318 -16.99 0.14 -19.83
N MET A 319 -16.10 -0.77 -20.24
CA MET A 319 -15.84 -2.00 -19.49
C MET A 319 -15.07 -1.70 -18.20
N GLN A 320 -14.03 -0.86 -18.26
CA GLN A 320 -13.25 -0.47 -17.08
C GLN A 320 -14.13 0.19 -16.00
N ARG A 321 -15.09 1.05 -16.39
CA ARG A 321 -16.10 1.62 -15.48
C ARG A 321 -17.01 0.56 -14.89
N LYS A 322 -17.50 -0.39 -15.69
CA LYS A 322 -18.32 -1.52 -15.21
C LYS A 322 -17.55 -2.38 -14.19
N ASP A 323 -16.31 -2.72 -14.51
CA ASP A 323 -15.46 -3.58 -13.68
C ASP A 323 -15.10 -2.86 -12.37
N PHE A 324 -14.73 -1.58 -12.43
CA PHE A 324 -14.56 -0.73 -11.23
C PHE A 324 -15.83 -0.74 -10.37
N MET A 325 -16.99 -0.42 -10.93
CA MET A 325 -18.25 -0.32 -10.16
C MET A 325 -18.64 -1.66 -9.53
N HIS A 326 -18.47 -2.77 -10.26
CA HIS A 326 -18.73 -4.11 -9.74
C HIS A 326 -17.77 -4.46 -8.58
N ASN A 327 -16.48 -4.22 -8.77
CA ASN A 327 -15.47 -4.55 -7.76
C ASN A 327 -15.53 -3.63 -6.53
N PHE A 328 -15.86 -2.34 -6.72
CA PHE A 328 -16.06 -1.38 -5.64
C PHE A 328 -17.28 -1.74 -4.81
N HIS A 329 -18.42 -2.00 -5.45
CA HIS A 329 -19.62 -2.48 -4.75
C HIS A 329 -19.36 -3.82 -4.04
N HIS A 330 -18.59 -4.72 -4.64
CA HIS A 330 -18.18 -5.96 -3.96
C HIS A 330 -17.33 -5.69 -2.70
N ASP A 331 -16.37 -4.74 -2.72
CA ASP A 331 -15.61 -4.38 -1.52
C ASP A 331 -16.53 -3.83 -0.41
N LEU A 332 -17.49 -2.96 -0.76
CA LEU A 332 -18.49 -2.43 0.18
C LEU A 332 -19.32 -3.56 0.79
N MET A 333 -19.92 -4.42 -0.05
CA MET A 333 -20.75 -5.54 0.42
C MET A 333 -19.97 -6.57 1.24
N GLN A 334 -18.68 -6.77 0.99
CA GLN A 334 -17.82 -7.65 1.81
C GLN A 334 -17.52 -7.04 3.18
N ASN A 335 -17.36 -5.72 3.27
CA ASN A 335 -17.20 -5.02 4.54
C ASN A 335 -18.53 -4.93 5.33
N GLU A 336 -19.67 -4.75 4.67
CA GLU A 336 -20.98 -4.79 5.33
C GLU A 336 -21.33 -6.20 5.86
N LYS A 337 -20.98 -7.25 5.11
CA LYS A 337 -21.22 -8.66 5.46
C LYS A 337 -20.07 -9.31 6.23
N ASP A 338 -19.13 -8.53 6.74
CA ASP A 338 -18.12 -9.03 7.67
C ASP A 338 -18.83 -9.26 9.01
N ASP A 339 -19.10 -10.53 9.37
CA ASP A 339 -19.89 -10.91 10.55
C ASP A 339 -19.34 -10.32 11.87
N ILE A 340 -18.04 -9.98 11.91
CA ILE A 340 -17.44 -9.34 13.08
C ILE A 340 -17.90 -7.87 13.18
N ASN A 341 -18.14 -7.18 12.07
CA ASN A 341 -18.70 -5.82 12.10
C ASN A 341 -20.11 -5.82 12.73
N SER A 342 -20.99 -6.75 12.33
CA SER A 342 -22.38 -6.79 12.80
C SER A 342 -22.55 -7.27 14.25
N LEU A 343 -21.60 -8.08 14.76
CA LEU A 343 -21.56 -8.49 16.16
C LEU A 343 -21.03 -7.39 17.11
N VAL A 344 -20.06 -6.60 16.65
CA VAL A 344 -19.24 -5.73 17.51
C VAL A 344 -19.59 -4.25 17.38
N LEU A 345 -20.17 -3.81 16.26
CA LEU A 345 -20.45 -2.42 15.94
C LEU A 345 -21.95 -2.22 15.73
N GLU A 346 -22.53 -1.18 16.32
CA GLU A 346 -23.94 -0.87 16.14
C GLU A 346 -24.29 -0.50 14.69
N SER A 347 -25.35 -1.11 14.14
CA SER A 347 -25.87 -0.86 12.80
C SER A 347 -26.14 0.62 12.59
N THR A 348 -25.38 1.23 11.67
CA THR A 348 -25.45 2.66 11.37
C THR A 348 -26.36 2.87 10.16
N PRO A 349 -27.24 3.90 10.11
CA PRO A 349 -28.07 4.16 8.94
C PRO A 349 -27.25 4.23 7.65
N VAL A 350 -27.83 3.80 6.53
CA VAL A 350 -27.13 3.64 5.23
C VAL A 350 -26.43 4.93 4.79
N SER A 351 -27.03 6.09 5.07
CA SER A 351 -26.48 7.44 4.85
C SER A 351 -25.22 7.80 5.67
N HIS A 352 -24.77 6.90 6.54
CA HIS A 352 -23.62 7.07 7.44
C HIS A 352 -22.66 5.86 7.42
N LEU A 353 -22.83 4.90 6.50
CA LEU A 353 -21.85 3.83 6.25
C LEU A 353 -20.48 4.38 5.80
N HIS A 354 -20.50 5.57 5.22
CA HIS A 354 -19.38 6.24 4.61
C HIS A 354 -18.77 7.29 5.57
N SER A 355 -17.51 7.14 5.93
CA SER A 355 -16.78 8.14 6.72
C SER A 355 -16.48 9.40 5.90
N SER A 356 -16.70 10.59 6.46
CA SER A 356 -16.28 11.85 5.85
C SER A 356 -14.78 11.82 5.51
N VAL A 357 -14.40 12.40 4.38
CA VAL A 357 -12.98 12.44 3.99
C VAL A 357 -12.14 13.30 4.95
N GLN A 358 -12.75 14.29 5.62
CA GLN A 358 -12.08 15.06 6.67
C GLN A 358 -11.70 14.16 7.86
N ASP A 359 -12.63 13.28 8.27
CA ASP A 359 -12.46 12.32 9.38
C ASP A 359 -11.38 11.27 9.11
N ILE A 360 -10.92 11.08 7.86
CA ILE A 360 -9.95 10.03 7.51
C ILE A 360 -8.50 10.45 7.75
N TRP A 361 -8.20 11.73 7.50
CA TRP A 361 -6.82 12.25 7.52
C TRP A 361 -6.78 13.73 7.88
N PHE A 362 -7.60 14.57 7.22
CA PHE A 362 -7.38 16.01 7.22
C PHE A 362 -7.58 16.68 8.58
N ASP A 363 -8.56 16.27 9.38
CA ASP A 363 -8.77 16.85 10.72
C ASP A 363 -7.58 16.56 11.64
N VAL A 364 -7.22 15.28 11.78
CA VAL A 364 -6.09 14.86 12.64
C VAL A 364 -4.75 15.40 12.14
N ALA A 365 -4.56 15.48 10.81
CA ALA A 365 -3.36 16.07 10.24
C ALA A 365 -3.28 17.59 10.46
N ARG A 366 -4.40 18.34 10.35
CA ARG A 366 -4.43 19.79 10.67
C ARG A 366 -4.13 20.04 12.15
N GLU A 367 -4.75 19.29 13.06
CA GLU A 367 -4.52 19.44 14.50
C GLU A 367 -3.09 19.08 14.91
N GLU A 368 -2.50 18.04 14.32
CA GLU A 368 -1.09 17.72 14.53
C GLU A 368 -0.16 18.80 13.95
N LEU A 369 -0.41 19.31 12.74
CA LEU A 369 0.37 20.40 12.15
C LEU A 369 0.27 21.68 12.99
N ALA A 370 -0.93 22.03 13.47
CA ALA A 370 -1.14 23.19 14.34
C ALA A 370 -0.44 23.03 15.69
N SER A 371 -0.55 21.87 16.35
CA SER A 371 0.13 21.61 17.64
C SER A 371 1.65 21.55 17.53
N ARG A 372 2.20 21.29 16.35
CA ARG A 372 3.64 21.41 16.03
C ARG A 372 4.08 22.81 15.61
N GLY A 373 3.17 23.79 15.56
CA GLY A 373 3.46 25.15 15.05
C GLY A 373 3.76 25.20 13.54
N ALA A 374 3.36 24.18 12.78
CA ALA A 374 3.66 24.00 11.36
C ALA A 374 2.61 24.66 10.44
N VAL A 375 2.00 25.76 10.89
CA VAL A 375 1.02 26.56 10.14
C VAL A 375 1.35 28.05 10.35
N PRO A 376 1.54 28.85 9.29
CA PRO A 376 1.50 28.50 7.87
C PRO A 376 2.85 27.92 7.38
N HIS A 377 2.77 26.85 6.57
CA HIS A 377 3.92 26.15 5.99
C HIS A 377 4.12 26.47 4.50
N ASP A 378 5.29 26.12 3.97
CA ASP A 378 5.61 26.27 2.55
C ASP A 378 4.96 25.14 1.72
N ALA A 379 4.72 25.39 0.43
CA ALA A 379 4.08 24.44 -0.49
C ALA A 379 5.10 23.62 -1.30
N GLU A 380 4.67 22.50 -1.89
CA GLU A 380 5.53 21.57 -2.62
C GLU A 380 5.56 21.91 -4.13
N ASP A 381 6.55 22.70 -4.56
CA ASP A 381 6.73 23.13 -5.94
C ASP A 381 7.45 22.10 -6.83
N ILE A 382 6.75 21.58 -7.84
CA ILE A 382 7.31 20.69 -8.85
C ILE A 382 7.58 21.46 -10.14
N TRP A 383 8.86 21.63 -10.47
CA TRP A 383 9.31 22.29 -11.70
C TRP A 383 9.07 21.41 -12.94
N VAL A 384 7.97 21.68 -13.65
CA VAL A 384 7.55 20.93 -14.84
C VAL A 384 8.34 21.34 -16.09
N TRP A 385 8.72 22.61 -16.18
CA TRP A 385 9.58 23.17 -17.23
C TRP A 385 10.50 24.26 -16.66
N ASN A 386 11.45 24.74 -17.45
CA ASN A 386 12.34 25.84 -17.08
C ASN A 386 11.50 27.07 -16.70
N GLY A 387 11.54 27.50 -15.44
CA GLY A 387 10.75 28.64 -14.95
C GLY A 387 9.26 28.37 -14.72
N VAL A 388 8.78 27.12 -14.85
CA VAL A 388 7.37 26.76 -14.69
C VAL A 388 7.20 25.76 -13.53
N PRO A 389 6.82 26.23 -12.33
CA PRO A 389 6.42 25.38 -11.21
C PRO A 389 4.92 25.02 -11.27
N VAL A 390 4.59 23.82 -10.81
CA VAL A 390 3.23 23.40 -10.43
C VAL A 390 3.26 23.07 -8.93
N THR A 391 2.41 23.73 -8.17
CA THR A 391 2.42 23.70 -6.70
C THR A 391 1.40 22.72 -6.15
N LEU A 392 1.84 21.79 -5.31
CA LEU A 392 0.95 20.99 -4.45
C LEU A 392 0.85 21.70 -3.09
N GLY A 393 -0.36 21.88 -2.56
CA GLY A 393 -0.57 22.60 -1.31
C GLY A 393 -2.00 22.51 -0.80
N CYS A 394 -2.23 23.01 0.42
CA CYS A 394 -3.54 23.13 1.04
C CYS A 394 -3.89 24.62 1.33
N GLN A 395 -4.92 24.85 2.14
CA GLN A 395 -5.35 26.20 2.56
C GLN A 395 -4.37 26.82 3.57
N ASP A 396 -3.67 25.99 4.35
CA ASP A 396 -2.68 26.40 5.37
C ASP A 396 -1.29 26.71 4.78
N CYS A 397 -1.12 26.59 3.46
CA CYS A 397 0.09 26.97 2.76
C CYS A 397 0.20 28.49 2.60
N ARG A 398 1.41 29.02 2.76
CA ARG A 398 1.75 30.41 2.40
C ARG A 398 1.43 30.67 0.92
N GLU A 399 1.04 31.91 0.61
CA GLU A 399 0.72 32.30 -0.76
C GLU A 399 1.97 32.27 -1.66
N GLY A 400 1.88 31.51 -2.75
CA GLY A 400 2.92 31.40 -3.78
C GLY A 400 2.43 31.92 -5.12
N ARG A 401 3.36 32.37 -5.98
CA ARG A 401 3.05 32.91 -7.33
C ARG A 401 2.88 31.82 -8.41
N ALA A 402 2.71 30.57 -8.00
CA ALA A 402 2.78 29.40 -8.84
C ALA A 402 1.40 28.73 -8.98
N TRP A 403 1.17 28.04 -10.11
CA TRP A 403 -0.15 27.46 -10.40
C TRP A 403 -0.41 26.25 -9.48
N ARG A 404 -1.52 26.31 -8.73
CA ARG A 404 -1.89 25.32 -7.72
C ARG A 404 -2.69 24.17 -8.35
N ALA A 405 -2.21 22.94 -8.14
CA ALA A 405 -2.71 21.71 -8.77
C ALA A 405 -4.17 21.37 -8.46
#